data_AF-A0A1H9HD68-F1
#
_entry.id   AF-A0A1H9HD68-F1
#
_cell.length_a   1.000
_cell.length_b   1.000
_cell.length_c   1.000
_cell.angle_alpha   90.00
_cell.angle_beta   90.00
_cell.angle_gamma   90.00
#
_symmetry.space_group_name_H-M   'P 1'
#
loop_
_entity.id
_entity.type
_entity.pdbx_description
1 polymer ?
#
loop_
_entity_poly.entity_id
_entity_poly.type
_entity_poly.pdbx_seq_one_letter_code
_entity_poly.pdbx_strand_id
1 'polypeptide(L)' 'MLCPVVNIRGERVEVRKVINSLFEHETSERLIHVWYEDLDGYIIYEDCTDALQQKMKMTYVELFRDYQRVW' A
#
# COMPACT_ATOMS: atom_id res chain seq x y z
N MET A 1 14.58 -18.43 1.64
CA MET A 1 14.30 -16.99 1.90
C MET A 1 13.03 -16.94 2.73
N LEU A 2 13.03 -16.24 3.87
CA LEU A 2 11.82 -16.04 4.66
C LEU A 2 11.09 -14.82 4.10
N CYS A 3 9.85 -15.01 3.65
CA CYS A 3 8.99 -13.90 3.26
C CYS A 3 8.59 -13.11 4.52
N PRO A 4 8.58 -11.76 4.48
CA PRO A 4 8.04 -10.98 5.57
C PRO A 4 6.55 -11.30 5.80
N VAL A 5 6.10 -11.12 7.04
CA VAL A 5 4.72 -11.40 7.45
C VAL A 5 4.11 -10.14 8.05
N VAL A 6 2.93 -9.76 7.60
CA VAL A 6 2.12 -8.69 8.18
C VAL A 6 0.91 -9.27 8.90
N ASN A 7 0.46 -8.59 9.96
CA ASN A 7 -0.76 -8.97 10.66
C ASN A 7 -1.91 -8.10 10.15
N ILE A 8 -2.92 -8.73 9.56
CA ILE A 8 -4.10 -8.05 9.04
C ILE A 8 -5.30 -8.63 9.78
N ARG A 9 -5.91 -7.83 10.65
CA ARG A 9 -7.10 -8.22 11.41
C ARG A 9 -6.94 -9.53 12.20
N GLY A 10 -5.73 -9.83 12.66
CA GLY A 10 -5.41 -11.06 13.40
C GLY A 10 -4.86 -12.19 12.54
N GLU A 11 -4.94 -12.09 11.21
CA GLU A 11 -4.38 -13.07 10.28
C GLU A 11 -2.95 -12.71 9.89
N ARG A 12 -2.07 -13.72 9.88
CA ARG A 12 -0.69 -13.59 9.43
C ARG A 12 -0.66 -13.82 7.93
N VAL A 13 -0.34 -12.77 7.18
CA VAL A 13 -0.25 -12.82 5.72
C VAL A 13 1.21 -12.69 5.31
N GLU A 14 1.69 -13.67 4.53
CA GLU A 14 2.99 -13.59 3.89
C GLU A 14 2.94 -12.58 2.75
N VAL A 15 3.96 -11.72 2.70
CA VAL A 15 4.04 -10.65 1.70
C VAL A 15 5.41 -10.65 1.08
N ARG A 16 5.53 -10.06 -0.10
CA ARG A 16 6.81 -9.95 -0.79
C ARG A 16 7.68 -8.88 -0.15
N LYS A 17 7.08 -7.75 0.21
CA LYS A 17 7.79 -6.62 0.81
C LYS A 17 6.87 -5.80 1.69
N VAL A 18 7.32 -5.45 2.90
CA VAL A 18 6.66 -4.43 3.72
C VAL A 18 7.15 -3.06 3.27
N ILE A 19 6.22 -2.14 3.02
CA ILE A 19 6.53 -0.77 2.58
C ILE A 19 6.22 0.20 3.71
N ASN A 20 4.97 0.21 4.18
CA ASN A 20 4.48 1.05 5.27
C ASN A 20 4.88 2.53 5.12
N SER A 21 4.40 3.16 4.05
CA SER A 21 4.76 4.53 3.67
C SER A 21 3.56 5.32 3.16
N LEU A 22 3.60 6.64 3.34
CA LEU A 22 2.57 7.54 2.85
C LEU A 22 2.94 8.08 1.48
N PHE A 23 1.93 8.19 0.62
CA PHE A 23 2.06 8.68 -0.74
C PHE A 23 0.98 9.72 -1.02
N GLU A 24 1.37 10.81 -1.65
CA GLU A 24 0.48 11.89 -2.08
C GLU A 24 0.38 11.88 -3.60
N HIS A 25 -0.83 12.07 -4.13
CA HIS A 25 -1.06 12.13 -5.57
C HIS A 25 -0.53 13.45 -6.13
N GLU A 26 0.14 13.44 -7.28
CA GLU A 26 0.86 14.63 -7.78
C GLU A 26 -0.05 15.84 -8.05
N THR A 27 -1.28 15.58 -8.51
CA THR A 27 -2.23 16.63 -8.92
C THR A 27 -3.49 16.72 -8.05
N SER A 28 -3.65 15.85 -7.07
CA SER A 28 -4.82 15.87 -6.19
C SER A 28 -4.37 15.84 -4.74
N GLU A 29 -5.09 16.49 -3.83
CA GLU A 29 -4.82 16.45 -2.38
C GLU A 29 -5.12 15.06 -1.76
N ARG A 30 -5.08 14.01 -2.58
CA ARG A 30 -5.37 12.64 -2.22
C ARG A 30 -4.13 12.01 -1.59
N LEU A 31 -4.29 11.55 -0.36
CA LEU A 31 -3.26 10.85 0.40
C LEU A 31 -3.63 9.38 0.55
N ILE A 32 -2.67 8.51 0.25
CA ILE A 32 -2.82 7.07 0.43
C ILE A 32 -1.74 6.52 1.37
N HIS A 33 -2.09 5.49 2.12
CA HIS A 33 -1.15 4.73 2.94
C HIS A 33 -0.87 3.38 2.27
N VAL A 34 0.37 3.17 1.85
CA VAL A 34 0.83 1.94 1.24
C VAL A 34 1.39 1.01 2.31
N TRP A 35 0.79 -0.17 2.45
CA TRP A 35 1.13 -1.13 3.50
C TRP A 35 2.24 -2.08 3.08
N TYR A 36 2.04 -2.81 1.98
CA TYR A 36 2.94 -3.87 1.54
C TYR A 36 2.71 -4.22 0.06
N GLU A 37 3.65 -4.96 -0.50
CA GLU A 37 3.53 -5.66 -1.78
C GLU A 37 3.18 -7.13 -1.50
N ASP A 38 2.09 -7.62 -2.09
CA ASP A 38 1.71 -9.03 -1.98
C ASP A 38 2.62 -9.96 -2.80
N LEU A 39 2.38 -11.26 -2.74
CA LEU A 39 3.19 -12.24 -3.46
C LEU A 39 2.96 -12.22 -4.99
N ASP A 40 1.86 -11.64 -5.44
CA ASP A 40 1.50 -11.47 -6.85
C ASP A 40 2.10 -10.18 -7.45
N GLY A 41 2.73 -9.35 -6.63
CA GLY A 41 3.39 -8.10 -7.03
C GLY A 41 2.46 -6.88 -7.06
N TYR A 42 1.27 -6.97 -6.44
CA TYR A 42 0.40 -5.81 -6.24
C TYR A 42 0.73 -5.08 -4.95
N ILE A 43 0.64 -3.76 -5.02
CA ILE A 43 0.73 -2.87 -3.88
C ILE A 43 -0.63 -2.78 -3.21
N ILE A 44 -0.67 -3.10 -1.92
CA ILE A 44 -1.85 -2.94 -1.08
C ILE A 44 -1.78 -1.61 -0.34
N TYR A 45 -2.82 -0.80 -0.52
CA TYR A 45 -2.91 0.54 0.04
C TYR A 45 -4.34 0.84 0.53
N GLU A 46 -4.50 1.90 1.31
CA GLU A 46 -5.80 2.47 1.66
C GLU A 46 -5.79 3.98 1.42
N ASP A 47 -6.96 4.54 1.17
CA ASP A 47 -7.14 5.99 1.11
C ASP A 47 -7.24 6.54 2.54
N CYS A 48 -6.42 7.54 2.87
CA CYS A 48 -6.42 8.12 4.21
C CYS A 48 -7.71 8.89 4.53
N THR A 49 -8.48 9.26 3.51
CA THR A 49 -9.76 9.97 3.67
C THR A 49 -10.97 9.04 3.71
N ASP A 50 -10.81 7.76 3.37
CA ASP A 50 -11.88 6.78 3.42
C ASP A 50 -12.16 6.34 4.86
N ALA A 51 -13.33 6.73 5.38
CA ALA A 51 -13.79 6.35 6.72
C ALA A 51 -13.91 4.82 6.91
N LEU A 52 -14.03 4.06 5.82
CA LEU A 52 -14.12 2.59 5.88
C LEU A 52 -12.75 1.90 5.82
N GLN A 53 -11.67 2.65 5.57
CA GLN A 53 -10.30 2.14 5.43
C GLN A 53 -10.24 0.89 4.54
N GLN A 54 -10.91 0.96 3.39
CA GLN A 54 -10.91 -0.17 2.46
C GLN A 54 -9.54 -0.34 1.84
N LYS A 55 -9.01 -1.56 1.93
CA LYS A 55 -7.76 -1.92 1.27
C LYS A 55 -8.01 -2.13 -0.23
N MET A 56 -7.32 -1.34 -1.02
CA MET A 56 -7.29 -1.41 -2.47
C MET A 56 -5.95 -1.96 -2.93
N LYS A 57 -5.89 -2.34 -4.21
CA LYS A 57 -4.67 -2.80 -4.85
C LYS A 57 -4.36 -2.00 -6.10
N MET A 58 -3.08 -1.74 -6.32
CA MET A 58 -2.57 -1.14 -7.56
C MET A 58 -1.23 -1.77 -7.92
N THR A 59 -0.75 -1.52 -9.13
CA THR A 59 0.58 -1.93 -9.56
C THR A 59 1.65 -0.93 -9.13
N TYR A 60 2.90 -1.35 -9.11
CA TYR A 60 4.05 -0.45 -8.94
C TYR A 60 4.06 0.69 -9.95
N VAL A 61 3.69 0.41 -11.20
CA VAL A 61 3.68 1.43 -12.27
C VAL A 61 2.66 2.52 -11.97
N GLU A 62 1.46 2.14 -11.52
CA GLU A 62 0.42 3.10 -11.14
C GLU A 62 0.85 3.94 -9.93
N LEU A 63 1.45 3.32 -8.90
CA LEU A 63 1.93 4.04 -7.72
C LEU A 63 2.94 5.12 -8.08
N PHE A 64 4.00 4.76 -8.81
CA PHE A 64 5.11 5.69 -9.09
C PHE A 64 4.84 6.63 -10.26
N ARG A 65 3.77 6.40 -11.04
CA ARG A 65 3.34 7.33 -12.09
C ARG A 65 2.53 8.49 -11.50
N ASP A 66 1.63 8.18 -10.57
CA ASP A 66 0.60 9.13 -10.13
C ASP A 66 0.85 9.67 -8.70
N TYR A 67 1.73 9.03 -7.93
CA TYR A 67 1.99 9.38 -6.54
C TYR A 67 3.48 9.55 -6.23
N GLN A 68 3.76 10.42 -5.25
CA GLN A 68 5.07 10.64 -4.68
C GLN A 68 5.09 10.25 -3.21
N ARG A 69 6.18 9.63 -2.77
CA ARG A 69 6.35 9.24 -1.37
C ARG A 69 6.62 10.47 -0.52
N VAL A 70 5.85 10.61 0.56
CA VAL A 70 5.98 11.73 1.51
C VAL A 70 6.46 11.30 2.91
N TRP A 71 6.40 10.00 3.24
CA TRP A 71 6.93 9.44 4.49
C TRP A 71 7.29 7.95 4.34
#